data_AF-A0ABD0XIX1-F1
#
_entry.id   AF-A0ABD0XIX1-F1
#
_cell.length_a   1.000
_cell.length_b   1.000
_cell.length_c   1.000
_cell.angle_alpha   90.00
_cell.angle_beta   90.00
_cell.angle_gamma   90.00
#
_symmetry.space_group_name_H-M   'P 1'
#
loop_
_entity.id
_entity.type
_entity.pdbx_description
1 polymer ?
#
loop_
_entity_poly.entity_id
_entity_poly.type
_entity_poly.pdbx_seq_one_letter_code
_entity_poly.pdbx_strand_id
1 'polypeptide(L)'
;MDFLDFSCFHLVLIFSLHGVVYSSDGDFAEMKARCRAKNKNDIEYLEETYFNNKKFIVYNTTKGIWTGYTPHGTQLASQFNAEPLSHATKTAAKDILCVANVEALYSFLQNFTYKPLVKLRSVESRGTKNSAMLVCSAYDFYPKTIIITWLKNGQVMTSNLTSTEELANGDWSHQIHSHLEYTPTPGERITCMVEHISLTEPQLYDWDPSMTNSEKNRIVTGASGMLLGLVFATAGLIFYRKKCTGLVQVPINDMGDSTDEMD
;
A
#
# COMPACT_ATOMS: atom_id res chain seq x y z
N MET A 1 -4.46 19.00 -7.81
CA MET A 1 -3.16 18.88 -7.10
C MET A 1 -3.25 19.91 -5.99
N ASP A 2 -3.90 19.48 -4.91
CA ASP A 2 -4.81 20.35 -4.16
C ASP A 2 -4.12 20.93 -2.93
N PHE A 3 -4.47 22.17 -2.59
CA PHE A 3 -3.94 22.93 -1.44
C PHE A 3 -4.10 22.21 -0.08
N LEU A 4 -4.90 21.13 -0.04
CA LEU A 4 -5.09 20.22 1.10
C LEU A 4 -3.90 19.29 1.37
N ASP A 5 -3.04 19.04 0.38
CA ASP A 5 -1.86 18.15 0.52
C ASP A 5 -0.73 18.80 1.34
N PHE A 6 -0.54 20.11 1.19
CA PHE A 6 0.56 20.84 1.83
C PHE A 6 0.33 21.08 3.33
N SER A 7 -0.93 21.26 3.74
CA SER A 7 -1.31 21.37 5.15
C SER A 7 -1.19 20.02 5.89
N CYS A 8 -1.43 18.92 5.17
CA CYS A 8 -1.33 17.57 5.70
C CYS A 8 0.13 17.17 6.01
N PHE A 9 1.08 17.56 5.14
CA PHE A 9 2.50 17.31 5.37
C PHE A 9 3.07 18.07 6.57
N HIS A 10 2.57 19.28 6.85
CA HIS A 10 2.99 20.05 8.01
C HIS A 10 2.41 19.53 9.34
N LEU A 11 1.23 18.89 9.35
CA LEU A 11 0.64 18.30 10.55
C LEU A 11 1.27 16.95 10.95
N VAL A 12 1.81 16.20 9.99
CA VAL A 12 2.52 14.93 10.27
C VAL A 12 3.96 15.19 10.79
N LEU A 13 4.54 16.37 10.51
CA LEU A 13 5.89 16.76 10.91
C LEU A 13 6.03 17.39 12.31
N ILE A 14 5.04 17.28 13.21
CA ILE A 14 5.11 17.83 14.59
C ILE A 14 5.14 16.72 15.67
N PHE A 15 5.56 15.50 15.34
CA PHE A 15 5.79 14.48 16.38
C PHE A 15 7.23 14.36 16.81
N SER A 16 8.14 15.15 16.22
CA SER A 16 9.52 15.23 16.70
C SER A 16 10.18 16.58 16.49
N LEU A 17 10.37 17.33 17.57
CA LEU A 17 11.27 18.49 17.54
C LEU A 17 12.71 17.97 17.47
N HIS A 18 13.38 18.32 16.37
CA HIS A 18 14.80 18.06 16.17
C HIS A 18 15.53 19.41 16.22
N GLY A 19 16.40 19.57 17.19
CA GLY A 19 17.31 20.73 17.28
C GLY A 19 18.75 20.24 17.18
N VAL A 20 19.56 20.94 16.38
CA VAL A 20 21.01 20.71 16.30
C VAL A 20 21.72 21.98 16.74
N VAL A 21 22.64 21.86 17.70
CA VAL A 21 23.46 22.95 18.22
C VAL A 21 24.92 22.63 17.94
N TYR A 22 25.66 23.56 17.35
CA TYR A 22 27.07 23.40 17.03
C TYR A 22 27.95 24.17 18.04
N SER A 23 29.09 23.59 18.39
CA SER A 23 30.17 24.22 19.15
C SER A 23 31.24 24.79 18.20
N SER A 24 32.01 25.76 18.68
CA SER A 24 33.18 26.32 17.96
C SER A 24 34.24 25.28 17.63
N ASP A 25 34.29 24.19 18.41
CA ASP A 25 35.32 23.14 18.31
C ASP A 25 34.95 22.03 17.31
N GLY A 26 33.83 22.18 16.58
CA GLY A 26 33.33 21.20 15.61
C GLY A 26 32.41 20.12 16.18
N ASP A 27 32.28 20.06 17.51
CA ASP A 27 31.31 19.21 18.20
C ASP A 27 29.88 19.70 17.97
N PHE A 28 28.91 18.78 18.00
CA PHE A 28 27.50 19.12 17.91
C PHE A 28 26.65 18.31 18.90
N ALA A 29 25.58 18.94 19.37
CA ALA A 29 24.53 18.31 20.15
C ALA A 29 23.25 18.21 19.31
N GLU A 30 22.63 17.04 19.30
CA GLU A 30 21.34 16.80 18.67
C GLU A 30 20.31 16.47 19.76
N MET A 31 19.24 17.27 19.84
CA MET A 31 18.14 17.06 20.77
C MET A 31 16.89 16.61 20.00
N LYS A 32 16.31 15.50 20.44
CA LYS A 32 15.11 14.89 19.86
C LYS A 32 14.03 14.78 20.93
N ALA A 33 12.97 15.55 20.79
CA ALA A 33 11.73 15.28 21.52
C ALA A 33 10.85 14.37 20.66
N ARG A 34 10.25 13.32 21.23
CA ARG A 34 9.35 12.40 20.53
C ARG A 34 8.11 12.12 21.37
N CYS A 35 6.97 12.07 20.70
CA CYS A 35 5.72 11.60 21.27
C CYS A 35 5.40 10.20 20.74
N ARG A 36 5.04 9.27 21.62
CA ARG A 36 4.54 7.95 21.25
C ARG A 36 3.17 7.75 21.89
N ALA A 37 2.14 7.58 21.06
CA ALA A 37 0.77 7.38 21.52
C ALA A 37 0.24 6.02 21.05
N LYS A 38 -0.14 5.15 21.98
CA LYS A 38 -0.83 3.88 21.63
C LYS A 38 -2.32 4.08 21.40
N ASN A 39 -2.90 5.07 22.08
CA ASN A 39 -4.27 5.57 21.89
C ASN A 39 -4.32 7.03 22.39
N LYS A 40 -5.50 7.65 22.37
CA LYS A 40 -5.70 9.05 22.83
C LYS A 40 -5.28 9.31 24.29
N ASN A 41 -5.22 8.27 25.13
CA ASN A 41 -4.96 8.40 26.57
C ASN A 41 -3.57 7.88 27.00
N ASP A 42 -3.02 6.90 26.28
CA ASP A 42 -1.69 6.33 26.53
C ASP A 42 -0.64 7.01 25.67
N ILE A 43 -0.12 8.13 26.18
CA ILE A 43 0.85 9.01 25.52
C ILE A 43 2.15 9.07 26.33
N GLU A 44 3.25 8.71 25.68
CA GLU A 44 4.62 8.77 26.19
C GLU A 44 5.38 9.92 25.51
N TYR A 45 6.08 10.73 26.30
CA TYR A 45 7.04 11.72 25.83
C TYR A 45 8.46 11.27 26.16
N LEU A 46 9.32 11.34 25.14
CA LEU A 46 10.73 10.99 25.21
C LEU A 46 11.54 12.19 24.76
N GLU A 47 12.52 12.60 25.56
CA GLU A 47 13.50 13.61 25.17
C GLU A 47 14.87 12.99 25.19
N GLU A 48 15.56 12.99 24.05
CA GLU A 48 16.89 12.41 23.92
C GLU A 48 17.87 13.49 23.48
N THR A 49 19.02 13.54 24.14
CA THR A 49 20.14 14.37 23.71
C THR A 49 21.30 13.47 23.31
N TYR A 50 21.89 13.75 22.17
CA TYR A 50 23.07 13.12 21.61
C TYR A 50 24.18 14.16 21.49
N PHE A 51 25.41 13.80 21.81
CA PHE A 51 26.60 14.60 21.53
C PHE A 51 27.48 13.83 20.55
N ASN A 52 27.80 14.42 19.40
CA ASN A 52 28.55 13.76 18.31
C ASN A 52 28.01 12.36 18.00
N ASN A 53 26.68 12.24 17.83
CA ASN A 53 25.94 10.98 17.63
C ASN A 53 26.01 9.96 18.78
N LYS A 54 26.65 10.28 19.91
CA LYS A 54 26.65 9.43 21.11
C LYS A 54 25.51 9.84 22.02
N LYS A 55 24.67 8.87 22.37
CA LYS A 55 23.55 9.06 23.29
C LYS A 55 24.08 9.55 24.65
N PHE A 56 23.63 10.70 25.08
CA PHE A 56 24.17 11.38 26.26
C PHE A 56 23.23 11.23 27.46
N ILE A 57 21.99 11.71 27.32
CA ILE A 57 20.97 11.68 28.37
C ILE A 57 19.58 11.56 27.74
N VAL A 58 18.66 10.89 28.45
CA VAL A 58 17.25 10.73 28.02
C VAL A 58 16.29 10.96 29.16
N TYR A 59 15.21 11.70 28.93
CA TYR A 59 14.04 11.71 29.79
C TYR A 59 12.92 10.83 29.23
N ASN A 60 12.21 10.12 30.12
CA ASN A 60 11.03 9.35 29.78
C ASN A 60 9.90 9.67 30.77
N THR A 61 8.77 10.19 30.29
CA THR A 61 7.63 10.54 31.17
C THR A 61 6.95 9.33 31.81
N THR A 62 6.98 8.17 31.16
CA THR A 62 6.38 6.92 31.68
C THR A 62 7.14 6.44 32.91
N LYS A 63 8.48 6.54 32.89
CA LYS A 63 9.35 6.22 34.03
C LYS A 63 9.48 7.40 35.01
N GLY A 64 9.22 8.61 34.53
CA GLY A 64 9.37 9.84 35.30
C GLY A 64 10.81 10.10 35.72
N ILE A 65 11.82 9.73 34.92
CA ILE A 65 13.23 9.92 35.27
C ILE A 65 14.10 10.25 34.06
N TRP A 66 15.19 10.95 34.33
CA TRP A 66 16.35 11.09 33.46
C TRP A 66 17.28 9.88 33.61
N THR A 67 17.79 9.39 32.48
CA THR A 67 18.79 8.33 32.40
C THR A 67 19.99 8.83 31.61
N GLY A 68 21.18 8.79 32.23
CA GLY A 68 22.45 9.09 31.58
C GLY A 68 23.07 7.85 30.92
N TYR A 69 23.78 8.05 29.81
CA TYR A 69 24.41 6.98 29.03
C TYR A 69 25.93 7.15 28.88
N THR A 70 26.48 8.19 29.49
CA THR A 70 27.92 8.47 29.60
C THR A 70 28.24 8.87 31.03
N PRO A 71 29.51 8.86 31.48
CA PRO A 71 29.86 9.27 32.84
C PRO A 71 29.31 10.66 33.22
N HIS A 72 29.49 11.65 32.33
CA HIS A 72 28.95 13.00 32.49
C HIS A 72 27.41 13.01 32.40
N GLY A 73 26.83 12.25 31.47
CA GLY A 73 25.37 12.15 31.34
C GLY A 73 24.69 11.55 32.57
N THR A 74 25.32 10.57 33.23
CA THR A 74 24.81 9.96 34.47
C THR A 74 24.85 10.94 35.63
N GLN A 75 25.93 11.72 35.75
CA GLN A 75 26.02 12.78 36.74
C GLN A 75 24.92 13.83 36.53
N LEU A 76 24.74 14.29 35.30
CA LEU A 76 23.71 15.27 34.96
C LEU A 76 22.29 14.72 35.18
N ALA A 77 22.03 13.45 34.82
CA ALA A 77 20.76 12.80 35.11
C ALA A 77 20.45 12.74 36.61
N SER A 78 21.46 12.48 37.45
CA SER A 78 21.29 12.52 38.90
C SER A 78 20.91 13.92 39.40
N GLN A 79 21.48 14.98 38.82
CA GLN A 79 21.15 16.36 39.16
C GLN A 79 19.72 16.70 38.76
N PHE A 80 19.34 16.41 37.51
CA PHE A 80 17.98 16.67 37.03
C PHE A 80 16.90 15.83 37.72
N ASN A 81 17.22 14.62 38.18
CA ASN A 81 16.29 13.81 38.97
C ASN A 81 16.13 14.32 40.42
N ALA A 82 17.13 15.03 40.95
CA ALA A 82 17.04 15.66 42.27
C ALA A 82 16.34 17.03 42.23
N GLU A 83 16.19 17.62 41.05
CA GLU A 83 15.59 18.94 40.87
C GLU A 83 14.05 18.88 40.89
N PRO A 84 13.37 19.59 41.83
CA PRO A 84 11.92 19.43 42.05
C PRO A 84 11.03 19.74 40.84
N LEU A 85 11.44 20.68 39.97
CA LEU A 85 10.63 21.13 38.84
C LEU A 85 10.89 20.34 37.56
N SER A 86 11.97 19.56 37.51
CA SER A 86 12.40 18.82 36.32
C SER A 86 11.28 17.96 35.74
N HIS A 87 10.61 17.18 36.59
CA HIS A 87 9.49 16.33 36.16
C HIS A 87 8.27 17.14 35.72
N ALA A 88 7.91 18.20 36.48
CA ALA A 88 6.76 19.04 36.18
C ALA A 88 6.91 19.76 34.83
N THR A 89 8.11 20.29 34.53
CA THR A 89 8.41 20.93 33.24
C THR A 89 8.29 19.95 32.08
N LYS A 90 8.74 18.69 32.25
CA LYS A 90 8.61 17.68 31.18
C LYS A 90 7.17 17.17 31.01
N THR A 91 6.39 17.12 32.09
CA THR A 91 4.94 16.85 31.97
C THR A 91 4.22 17.97 31.22
N ALA A 92 4.51 19.24 31.53
CA ALA A 92 3.97 20.37 30.78
C ALA A 92 4.38 20.33 29.29
N ALA A 93 5.64 19.97 28.99
CA ALA A 93 6.11 19.78 27.63
C ALA A 93 5.36 18.63 26.91
N LYS A 94 5.09 17.51 27.59
CA LYS A 94 4.25 16.43 27.07
C LYS A 94 2.84 16.93 26.74
N ASP A 95 2.22 17.71 27.61
CA ASP A 95 0.85 18.18 27.39
C ASP A 95 0.75 19.11 26.18
N ILE A 96 1.70 20.04 26.05
CA ILE A 96 1.76 21.00 24.95
C ILE A 96 2.14 20.34 23.62
N LEU A 97 3.18 19.50 23.62
CA LEU A 97 3.75 18.96 22.39
C LEU A 97 3.09 17.66 21.94
N CYS A 98 2.63 16.83 22.87
CA CYS A 98 2.06 15.52 22.56
C CYS A 98 0.55 15.50 22.68
N VAL A 99 -0.02 15.82 23.85
CA VAL A 99 -1.44 15.54 24.13
C VAL A 99 -2.35 16.26 23.13
N ALA A 100 -2.17 17.56 22.95
CA ALA A 100 -2.97 18.34 21.99
C ALA A 100 -2.84 17.82 20.54
N ASN A 101 -1.62 17.47 20.10
CA ASN A 101 -1.36 17.01 18.74
C ASN A 101 -1.86 15.58 18.50
N VAL A 102 -1.76 14.70 19.50
CA VAL A 102 -2.25 13.32 19.43
C VAL A 102 -3.76 13.30 19.33
N GLU A 103 -4.47 14.15 20.08
CA GLU A 103 -5.93 14.23 20.00
C GLU A 103 -6.40 14.64 18.59
N ALA A 104 -5.76 15.64 18.00
CA ALA A 104 -6.02 16.08 16.62
C ALA A 104 -5.72 14.97 15.61
N LEU A 105 -4.56 14.31 15.74
CA LEU A 105 -4.16 13.19 14.86
C LEU A 105 -5.15 12.03 14.92
N TYR A 106 -5.52 11.55 16.11
CA TYR A 106 -6.46 10.43 16.22
C TYR A 106 -7.84 10.79 15.69
N SER A 107 -8.28 12.04 15.85
CA SER A 107 -9.55 12.50 15.30
C SER A 107 -9.51 12.55 13.77
N PHE A 108 -8.38 12.96 13.18
CA PHE A 108 -8.15 12.85 11.74
C PHE A 108 -8.14 11.39 11.27
N LEU A 109 -7.38 10.51 11.94
CA LEU A 109 -7.26 9.10 11.57
C LEU A 109 -8.59 8.34 11.67
N GLN A 110 -9.48 8.70 12.61
CA GLN A 110 -10.83 8.11 12.69
C GLN A 110 -11.69 8.44 11.46
N ASN A 111 -11.49 9.61 10.86
CA ASN A 111 -12.17 10.01 9.63
C ASN A 111 -11.46 9.51 8.36
N PHE A 112 -10.18 9.14 8.48
CA PHE A 112 -9.38 8.61 7.40
C PHE A 112 -9.73 7.13 7.19
N THR A 113 -10.74 6.89 6.35
CA THR A 113 -11.21 5.55 6.03
C THR A 113 -11.37 5.38 4.52
N TYR A 114 -11.05 4.19 4.01
CA TYR A 114 -11.18 3.84 2.60
C TYR A 114 -12.02 2.58 2.47
N LYS A 115 -13.00 2.66 1.56
CA LYS A 115 -13.94 1.57 1.32
C LYS A 115 -13.23 0.42 0.61
N PRO A 116 -13.47 -0.83 1.03
CA PRO A 116 -12.91 -1.99 0.34
C PRO A 116 -13.46 -2.11 -1.07
N LEU A 117 -12.56 -2.32 -2.02
CA LEU A 117 -12.91 -2.83 -3.34
C LEU A 117 -13.07 -4.34 -3.24
N VAL A 118 -14.30 -4.83 -3.35
CA VAL A 118 -14.60 -6.26 -3.19
C VAL A 118 -14.76 -6.93 -4.55
N LYS A 119 -14.11 -8.10 -4.71
CA LYS A 119 -14.23 -8.95 -5.90
C LYS A 119 -14.51 -10.39 -5.50
N LEU A 120 -15.52 -10.99 -6.14
CA LEU A 120 -15.81 -12.42 -6.04
C LEU A 120 -15.26 -13.13 -7.27
N ARG A 121 -14.58 -14.25 -7.05
CA ARG A 121 -14.09 -15.14 -8.10
C ARG A 121 -14.24 -16.58 -7.68
N SER A 122 -14.35 -17.50 -8.64
CA SER A 122 -14.11 -18.91 -8.37
C SER A 122 -12.71 -19.28 -8.80
N VAL A 123 -12.11 -20.21 -8.06
CA VAL A 123 -10.89 -20.89 -8.43
C VAL A 123 -11.16 -22.38 -8.46
N GLU A 124 -10.42 -23.09 -9.31
CA GLU A 124 -10.48 -24.54 -9.35
C GLU A 124 -10.04 -25.08 -7.99
N SER A 125 -10.89 -25.92 -7.39
CA SER A 125 -10.54 -26.60 -6.15
C SER A 125 -9.46 -27.63 -6.44
N ARG A 126 -8.46 -27.74 -5.56
CA ARG A 126 -7.43 -28.80 -5.62
C ARG A 126 -7.99 -30.20 -5.23
N GLY A 127 -9.28 -30.29 -4.91
CA GLY A 127 -9.96 -31.49 -4.41
C GLY A 127 -10.78 -32.26 -5.45
N THR A 128 -11.97 -32.71 -5.02
CA THR A 128 -12.87 -33.60 -5.77
C THR A 128 -13.46 -32.94 -7.02
N LYS A 129 -13.80 -33.77 -8.02
CA LYS A 129 -14.21 -33.40 -9.39
C LYS A 129 -15.44 -32.48 -9.52
N ASN A 130 -16.04 -32.01 -8.42
CA ASN A 130 -17.27 -31.22 -8.38
C ASN A 130 -17.26 -30.10 -7.31
N SER A 131 -16.16 -29.85 -6.59
CA SER A 131 -16.08 -28.72 -5.65
C SER A 131 -15.45 -27.49 -6.31
N ALA A 132 -16.07 -26.33 -6.08
CA ALA A 132 -15.54 -25.03 -6.46
C ALA A 132 -15.04 -24.32 -5.21
N MET A 133 -13.97 -23.54 -5.33
CA MET A 133 -13.53 -22.67 -4.25
C MET A 133 -13.91 -21.24 -4.61
N LEU A 134 -14.79 -20.64 -3.83
CA LEU A 134 -15.17 -19.24 -3.98
C LEU A 134 -14.22 -18.38 -3.15
N VAL A 135 -13.80 -17.25 -3.70
CA VAL A 135 -12.90 -16.30 -3.06
C VAL A 135 -13.53 -14.92 -3.06
N CYS A 136 -13.75 -14.37 -1.87
CA CYS A 136 -14.14 -12.99 -1.66
C CYS A 136 -12.90 -12.20 -1.25
N SER A 137 -12.46 -11.31 -2.13
CA SER A 137 -11.26 -10.51 -1.95
C SER A 137 -11.65 -9.07 -1.68
N ALA A 138 -11.19 -8.51 -0.57
CA ALA A 138 -11.30 -7.09 -0.27
C ALA A 138 -9.93 -6.43 -0.45
N TYR A 139 -9.87 -5.38 -1.27
CA TYR A 139 -8.64 -4.65 -1.59
C TYR A 139 -8.74 -3.19 -1.16
N ASP A 140 -7.58 -2.55 -1.03
CA ASP A 140 -7.37 -1.11 -0.92
C ASP A 140 -8.21 -0.43 0.19
N PHE A 141 -8.44 -1.13 1.29
CA PHE A 141 -9.21 -0.61 2.42
C PHE A 141 -8.33 -0.17 3.59
N TYR A 142 -8.87 0.73 4.40
CA TYR A 142 -8.25 1.19 5.64
C TYR A 142 -9.34 1.73 6.58
N PRO A 143 -9.26 1.50 7.90
CA PRO A 143 -8.23 0.76 8.65
C PRO A 143 -8.31 -0.75 8.44
N LYS A 144 -7.32 -1.46 8.99
CA LYS A 144 -7.17 -2.90 8.84
C LYS A 144 -8.35 -3.78 9.30
N THR A 145 -9.15 -3.30 10.26
CA THR A 145 -10.21 -4.09 10.87
C THR A 145 -11.40 -4.22 9.92
N ILE A 146 -11.58 -5.42 9.36
CA ILE A 146 -12.66 -5.80 8.44
C ILE A 146 -13.24 -7.16 8.83
N ILE A 147 -14.54 -7.36 8.61
CA ILE A 147 -15.21 -8.65 8.82
C ILE A 147 -15.77 -9.12 7.49
N ILE A 148 -15.44 -10.34 7.10
CA ILE A 148 -15.95 -10.99 5.88
C ILE A 148 -16.68 -12.27 6.29
N THR A 149 -17.98 -12.30 6.00
CA THR A 149 -18.88 -13.39 6.36
C THR A 149 -19.52 -13.99 5.12
N TRP A 150 -19.52 -15.32 5.00
CA TRP A 150 -20.24 -16.00 3.93
C TRP A 150 -21.66 -16.34 4.36
N LEU A 151 -22.63 -16.07 3.49
CA LEU A 151 -24.03 -16.40 3.67
C LEU A 151 -24.47 -17.40 2.61
N LYS A 152 -25.25 -18.40 3.01
CA LYS A 152 -25.99 -19.31 2.14
C LYS A 152 -27.47 -19.12 2.38
N ASN A 153 -28.19 -18.65 1.36
CA ASN A 153 -29.61 -18.29 1.44
C ASN A 153 -29.93 -17.35 2.62
N GLY A 154 -29.03 -16.40 2.89
CA GLY A 154 -29.14 -15.44 3.99
C GLY A 154 -28.71 -15.97 5.37
N GLN A 155 -28.34 -17.25 5.50
CA GLN A 155 -27.84 -17.82 6.76
C GLN A 155 -26.32 -17.86 6.79
N VAL A 156 -25.73 -17.48 7.93
CA VAL A 156 -24.28 -17.48 8.14
C VAL A 156 -23.71 -18.89 8.02
N MET A 157 -22.67 -19.04 7.22
CA MET A 157 -21.90 -20.27 7.12
C MET A 157 -20.79 -20.29 8.19
N THR A 158 -20.60 -21.43 8.85
CA THR A 158 -19.57 -21.60 9.91
C THR A 158 -18.55 -22.68 9.58
N SER A 159 -18.76 -23.46 8.52
CA SER A 159 -17.88 -24.55 8.08
C SER A 159 -17.29 -24.27 6.71
N ASN A 160 -16.16 -24.92 6.41
CA ASN A 160 -15.46 -24.87 5.11
C ASN A 160 -14.94 -23.46 4.73
N LEU A 161 -14.61 -22.67 5.74
CA LEU A 161 -14.10 -21.31 5.60
C LEU A 161 -12.62 -21.24 5.93
N THR A 162 -11.85 -20.56 5.10
CA THR A 162 -10.46 -20.19 5.40
C THR A 162 -10.20 -18.75 4.95
N SER A 163 -9.51 -17.95 5.75
CA SER A 163 -9.09 -16.60 5.37
C SER A 163 -7.58 -16.55 5.28
N THR A 164 -7.05 -15.79 4.31
CA THR A 164 -5.64 -15.40 4.38
C THR A 164 -5.43 -14.48 5.58
N GLU A 165 -4.19 -14.43 6.05
CA GLU A 165 -3.74 -13.31 6.85
C GLU A 165 -3.92 -12.01 6.05
N GLU A 166 -4.15 -10.94 6.78
CA GLU A 166 -4.22 -9.59 6.25
C GLU A 166 -2.86 -9.18 5.68
N LEU A 167 -2.84 -8.64 4.46
CA LEU A 167 -1.63 -8.24 3.75
C LEU A 167 -1.61 -6.72 3.61
N ALA A 168 -0.49 -6.09 3.98
CA ALA A 168 -0.27 -4.67 3.77
C ALA A 168 0.23 -4.41 2.34
N ASN A 169 -0.35 -3.42 1.65
CA ASN A 169 -0.01 -3.09 0.26
C ASN A 169 1.23 -2.18 0.12
N GLY A 170 1.75 -1.65 1.23
CA GLY A 170 2.95 -0.82 1.27
C GLY A 170 2.70 0.68 1.10
N ASP A 171 1.47 1.11 0.83
CA ASP A 171 1.06 2.52 0.88
C ASP A 171 0.51 2.89 2.27
N TRP A 172 -0.51 2.18 2.73
CA TRP A 172 -1.17 2.22 4.05
C TRP A 172 -2.47 1.40 4.00
N SER A 173 -2.89 0.97 2.80
CA SER A 173 -4.05 0.13 2.58
C SER A 173 -3.76 -1.35 2.83
N HIS A 174 -4.83 -2.10 3.05
CA HIS A 174 -4.82 -3.51 3.36
C HIS A 174 -5.60 -4.31 2.31
N GLN A 175 -5.27 -5.60 2.22
CA GLN A 175 -6.07 -6.57 1.47
C GLN A 175 -6.24 -7.86 2.28
N ILE A 176 -7.36 -8.55 2.05
CA ILE A 176 -7.67 -9.84 2.68
C ILE A 176 -8.52 -10.71 1.74
N HIS A 177 -8.36 -12.03 1.83
CA HIS A 177 -9.08 -12.99 1.00
C HIS A 177 -9.75 -14.05 1.87
N SER A 178 -11.07 -14.12 1.82
CA SER A 178 -11.86 -15.19 2.43
C SER A 178 -12.21 -16.23 1.37
N HIS A 179 -12.01 -17.50 1.70
CA HIS A 179 -12.22 -18.66 0.84
C HIS A 179 -13.32 -19.53 1.41
N LEU A 180 -14.21 -20.00 0.52
CA LEU A 180 -15.28 -20.93 0.83
C LEU A 180 -15.16 -22.13 -0.10
N GLU A 181 -14.96 -23.32 0.47
CA GLU A 181 -15.13 -24.56 -0.29
C GLU A 181 -16.63 -24.85 -0.45
N TYR A 182 -17.06 -24.96 -1.70
CA TYR A 182 -18.45 -24.91 -2.09
C TYR A 182 -18.77 -25.98 -3.14
N THR A 183 -19.86 -26.72 -2.89
CA THR A 183 -20.42 -27.67 -3.85
C THR A 183 -21.73 -27.08 -4.39
N PRO A 184 -21.82 -26.75 -5.69
CA PRO A 184 -23.00 -26.12 -6.25
C PRO A 184 -24.26 -26.97 -6.11
N THR A 185 -25.32 -26.35 -5.61
CA THR A 185 -26.67 -26.88 -5.43
C THR A 185 -27.62 -26.00 -6.23
N PRO A 186 -28.50 -26.57 -7.07
CA PRO A 186 -29.45 -25.78 -7.86
C PRO A 186 -30.32 -24.87 -6.97
N GLY A 187 -30.43 -23.60 -7.33
CA GLY A 187 -31.31 -22.63 -6.68
C GLY A 187 -30.77 -22.02 -5.37
N GLU A 188 -29.52 -22.29 -4.99
CA GLU A 188 -28.93 -21.64 -3.82
C GLU A 188 -28.31 -20.28 -4.16
N ARG A 189 -28.36 -19.37 -3.18
CA ARG A 189 -27.72 -18.05 -3.24
C ARG A 189 -26.57 -18.02 -2.26
N ILE A 190 -25.36 -17.79 -2.78
CA ILE A 190 -24.17 -17.57 -1.96
C ILE A 190 -23.84 -16.07 -2.00
N THR A 191 -23.58 -15.49 -0.84
CA THR A 191 -23.30 -14.07 -0.69
C THR A 191 -22.09 -13.88 0.20
N CYS A 192 -21.17 -12.99 -0.20
CA CYS A 192 -20.12 -12.47 0.66
C CYS A 192 -20.61 -11.17 1.30
N MET A 193 -20.73 -11.15 2.62
CA MET A 193 -21.06 -9.96 3.41
C MET A 193 -19.78 -9.34 3.96
N VAL A 194 -19.60 -8.05 3.73
CA VAL A 194 -18.41 -7.29 4.15
C VAL A 194 -18.82 -6.16 5.09
N GLU A 195 -18.25 -6.15 6.29
CA GLU A 195 -18.42 -5.11 7.29
C GLU A 195 -17.08 -4.41 7.51
N HIS A 196 -17.09 -3.09 7.40
CA HIS A 196 -15.92 -2.25 7.57
C HIS A 196 -16.37 -0.87 8.05
N ILE A 197 -15.58 -0.19 8.88
CA ILE A 197 -15.97 1.09 9.50
C ILE A 197 -16.28 2.20 8.49
N SER A 198 -15.74 2.10 7.26
CA SER A 198 -16.05 3.04 6.17
C SER A 198 -17.42 2.80 5.50
N LEU A 199 -18.13 1.74 5.87
CA LEU A 199 -19.41 1.34 5.29
C LEU A 199 -20.52 1.62 6.30
N THR A 200 -21.56 2.34 5.87
CA THR A 200 -22.72 2.67 6.72
C THR A 200 -23.52 1.42 7.10
N GLU A 201 -23.54 0.44 6.21
CA GLU A 201 -24.21 -0.84 6.37
C GLU A 201 -23.37 -1.97 5.75
N PRO A 202 -23.53 -3.22 6.21
CA PRO A 202 -22.86 -4.37 5.61
C PRO A 202 -23.13 -4.45 4.10
N GLN A 203 -22.08 -4.57 3.29
CA GLN A 203 -22.21 -4.70 1.85
C GLN A 203 -22.32 -6.17 1.46
N LEU A 204 -23.33 -6.50 0.65
CA LEU A 204 -23.63 -7.85 0.20
C LEU A 204 -23.23 -8.04 -1.26
N TYR A 205 -22.40 -9.04 -1.51
CA TYR A 205 -21.92 -9.38 -2.84
C TYR A 205 -22.35 -10.80 -3.20
N ASP A 206 -23.33 -10.92 -4.08
CA ASP A 206 -23.83 -12.22 -4.51
C ASP A 206 -22.91 -12.89 -5.51
N TRP A 207 -22.74 -14.20 -5.35
CA TRP A 207 -22.06 -15.04 -6.31
C TRP A 207 -22.95 -15.26 -7.54
N ASP A 208 -22.47 -14.80 -8.69
CA ASP A 208 -23.02 -15.15 -10.00
C ASP A 208 -22.07 -16.15 -10.71
N PRO A 209 -22.51 -17.41 -10.93
CA PRO A 209 -21.75 -18.42 -11.68
C PRO A 209 -21.28 -17.95 -13.07
N SER A 210 -21.97 -16.99 -13.70
CA SER A 210 -21.64 -16.48 -15.03
C SER A 210 -20.38 -15.60 -15.07
N MET A 211 -19.98 -15.01 -13.93
CA MET A 211 -18.86 -14.06 -13.86
C MET A 211 -17.53 -14.69 -14.31
N THR A 212 -17.30 -15.95 -13.98
CA THR A 212 -16.08 -16.68 -14.38
C THR A 212 -16.00 -16.98 -15.86
N ASN A 213 -17.14 -17.24 -16.50
CA ASN A 213 -17.20 -17.45 -17.95
C ASN A 213 -16.93 -16.16 -18.70
N SER A 214 -17.42 -15.03 -18.20
CA SER A 214 -17.19 -13.71 -18.79
C SER A 214 -15.70 -13.34 -18.80
N GLU A 215 -15.00 -13.51 -17.67
CA GLU A 215 -13.56 -13.23 -17.59
C GLU A 215 -12.73 -14.13 -18.50
N LYS A 216 -13.03 -15.44 -18.53
CA LYS A 216 -12.39 -16.40 -19.45
C LYS A 216 -12.64 -16.03 -20.92
N ASN A 217 -13.87 -15.69 -21.29
CA ASN A 217 -14.25 -15.33 -22.65
C ASN A 217 -13.57 -14.02 -23.11
N ARG A 218 -13.39 -13.04 -22.20
CA ARG A 218 -12.67 -11.80 -22.49
C ARG A 218 -11.19 -12.05 -22.83
N ILE A 219 -10.54 -12.95 -22.07
CA ILE A 219 -9.15 -13.34 -22.31
C ILE A 219 -9.01 -14.06 -23.65
N VAL A 220 -9.88 -15.03 -23.93
CA VAL A 220 -9.88 -15.79 -25.19
C VAL A 220 -10.10 -14.88 -26.41
N THR A 221 -11.03 -13.94 -26.31
CA THR A 221 -11.32 -12.97 -27.39
C THR A 221 -10.11 -12.06 -27.63
N GLY A 222 -9.48 -11.56 -26.56
CA GLY A 222 -8.28 -10.74 -26.66
C GLY A 222 -7.09 -11.48 -27.31
N ALA A 223 -6.83 -12.71 -26.89
CA ALA A 223 -5.76 -13.55 -27.46
C ALA A 223 -6.00 -13.87 -28.94
N SER A 224 -7.23 -14.17 -29.32
CA SER A 224 -7.60 -14.45 -30.72
C SER A 224 -7.41 -13.23 -31.60
N GLY A 225 -7.82 -12.04 -31.13
CA GLY A 225 -7.60 -10.78 -31.85
C GLY A 225 -6.12 -10.45 -32.03
N MET A 226 -5.29 -10.69 -31.01
CA MET A 226 -3.85 -10.45 -31.06
C MET A 226 -3.16 -11.37 -32.08
N LEU A 227 -3.52 -12.66 -32.11
CA LEU A 227 -3.00 -13.62 -33.10
C LEU A 227 -3.39 -13.23 -34.52
N LEU A 228 -4.65 -12.86 -34.75
CA LEU A 228 -5.11 -12.41 -36.07
C LEU A 228 -4.36 -11.15 -36.51
N GLY A 229 -4.17 -10.18 -35.61
CA GLY A 229 -3.39 -8.97 -35.88
C GLY A 229 -1.95 -9.26 -36.31
N LEU A 230 -1.27 -10.21 -35.66
CA LEU A 230 0.09 -10.63 -36.02
C LEU A 230 0.14 -11.29 -37.41
N VAL A 231 -0.85 -12.12 -37.76
CA VAL A 231 -0.93 -12.76 -39.08
C VAL A 231 -1.13 -11.72 -40.18
N PHE A 232 -2.02 -10.73 -39.99
CA PHE A 232 -2.21 -9.66 -40.96
C PHE A 232 -0.97 -8.76 -41.10
N ALA A 233 -0.30 -8.43 -39.99
CA ALA A 233 0.92 -7.62 -40.02
C ALA A 233 2.06 -8.32 -40.77
N THR A 234 2.26 -9.62 -40.50
CA THR A 234 3.30 -10.42 -41.18
C THR A 234 3.00 -10.60 -42.67
N ALA A 235 1.77 -10.92 -43.05
CA ALA A 235 1.35 -11.00 -44.44
C ALA A 235 1.52 -9.65 -45.18
N GLY A 236 1.12 -8.55 -44.54
CA GLY A 236 1.29 -7.19 -45.05
C GLY A 236 2.77 -6.84 -45.27
N LEU A 237 3.65 -7.20 -44.33
CA LEU A 237 5.10 -6.99 -44.45
C LEU A 237 5.70 -7.79 -45.62
N ILE A 238 5.31 -9.05 -45.80
CA ILE A 238 5.76 -9.90 -46.91
C ILE A 238 5.30 -9.32 -48.25
N PHE A 239 4.04 -8.91 -48.36
CA PHE A 239 3.49 -8.30 -49.57
C PHE A 239 4.19 -6.98 -49.91
N TYR A 240 4.40 -6.12 -48.90
CA TYR A 240 5.14 -4.87 -49.05
C TYR A 240 6.56 -5.11 -49.57
N ARG A 241 7.29 -6.07 -48.97
CA ARG A 241 8.63 -6.43 -49.44
C ARG A 241 8.64 -6.96 -50.87
N LYS A 242 7.71 -7.86 -51.23
CA LYS A 242 7.60 -8.37 -52.61
C LYS A 242 7.33 -7.27 -53.64
N LYS A 243 6.54 -6.24 -53.27
CA LYS A 243 6.25 -5.10 -54.16
C LYS A 243 7.47 -4.19 -54.36
N CYS A 244 8.32 -4.03 -53.34
CA CYS A 244 9.57 -3.27 -53.45
C CYS A 244 10.66 -4.01 -54.24
N THR A 245 10.67 -5.35 -54.28
CA THR A 245 11.65 -6.13 -55.07
C THR A 245 11.32 -6.17 -56.57
N GLY A 246 10.11 -5.80 -56.98
CA GLY A 246 9.69 -5.75 -58.40
C GLY A 246 10.09 -4.48 -59.17
N LEU A 247 10.90 -3.59 -58.58
CA LEU A 247 11.28 -2.29 -59.16
C LEU A 247 12.75 -2.12 -59.54
N VAL A 248 13.55 -3.20 -59.60
CA VAL A 248 14.89 -3.13 -60.20
C VAL A 248 15.19 -4.38 -61.02
N GLN A 249 15.02 -4.27 -62.33
CA GLN A 249 15.79 -5.04 -63.29
C GLN A 249 16.08 -4.13 -64.49
N VAL A 250 17.22 -3.44 -64.46
CA VAL A 250 17.77 -2.71 -65.60
C VAL A 250 18.57 -3.71 -66.44
N PRO A 251 18.26 -3.93 -67.73
CA PRO A 251 19.12 -4.71 -68.60
C PRO A 251 20.31 -3.84 -69.06
N ILE A 252 21.51 -4.37 -68.88
CA ILE A 252 22.71 -3.89 -69.59
C ILE A 252 22.68 -4.63 -70.94
N ASN A 253 22.42 -3.90 -72.02
CA ASN A 253 22.66 -4.40 -73.38
C ASN A 253 23.58 -3.43 -74.11
N ASP A 254 24.61 -4.03 -74.70
CA ASP A 254 25.72 -3.43 -75.43
C ASP A 254 25.27 -2.43 -76.50
N MET A 255 25.94 -1.26 -76.50
CA MET A 255 25.88 -0.28 -77.57
C MET A 255 26.87 -0.73 -78.65
N GLY A 256 26.32 -1.23 -79.76
CA GLY A 256 27.06 -1.63 -80.95
C GLY A 256 27.78 -0.45 -81.61
N ASP A 257 28.95 -0.79 -82.13
CA ASP A 257 29.88 -0.05 -82.96
C ASP A 257 29.22 0.63 -84.18
N SER A 258 29.60 1.87 -84.44
CA SER A 258 29.46 2.53 -85.74
C SER A 258 30.65 3.45 -85.96
N THR A 259 31.57 2.99 -86.81
CA THR A 259 32.55 3.79 -87.54
C THR A 259 31.88 4.80 -88.46
N ASP A 260 32.54 5.97 -88.63
CA ASP A 260 32.76 6.75 -89.88
C ASP A 260 33.09 8.21 -89.44
N GLU A 261 34.34 8.67 -89.48
CA GLU A 261 35.14 9.17 -90.61
C GLU A 261 34.95 10.69 -90.90
N MET A 262 36.07 11.42 -90.73
CA MET A 262 36.51 12.74 -91.27
C MET A 262 35.64 14.01 -91.20
N ASP A 263 36.15 15.02 -90.49
CA ASP A 263 36.88 16.17 -91.08
C ASP A 263 37.94 16.70 -90.08
#